data_AF-A0A956G457-F1
#
_entry.id   AF-A0A956G457-F1
#
_cell.length_a   1.000
_cell.length_b   1.000
_cell.length_c   1.000
_cell.angle_alpha   90.00
_cell.angle_beta   90.00
_cell.angle_gamma   90.00
#
_symmetry.space_group_name_H-M   'P 1'
#
loop_
_entity.id
_entity.type
_entity.pdbx_description
1 polymer ?
#
loop_
_entity_poly.entity_id
_entity_poly.type
_entity_poly.pdbx_seq_one_letter_code
_entity_poly.pdbx_strand_id
1 'polypeptide(L)'
;WLFLRFTLADDIRRASPLQARLKIWGVASSNWSSDRHALLVLVEDSANAPVTTDPSHSPDKPSGVKTLQELRWPASGGLGWKTDDYNEVDVSALIFALANAYDLRAGAHVQLWIRGDFSTESAEVATLPPSDGSYRSPVLEIDHCAP
;
A
#
# COMPACT_ATOMS: atom_id res chain seq x y z
N TRP A 1 -3.70 8.73 6.58
CA TRP A 1 -3.12 8.29 5.30
C TRP A 1 -1.70 7.85 5.54
N LEU A 2 -1.27 6.76 4.91
CA LEU A 2 0.12 6.36 4.74
C LEU A 2 0.39 6.30 3.23
N PHE A 3 1.50 6.85 2.77
CA PHE A 3 1.88 6.85 1.36
C PHE A 3 3.28 6.28 1.20
N LEU A 4 3.40 5.30 0.32
CA LEU A 4 4.57 4.45 0.19
C LEU A 4 5.02 4.48 -1.26
N ARG A 5 6.26 4.90 -1.48
CA ARG A 5 6.86 4.97 -2.82
C ARG A 5 8.02 3.99 -2.90
N PHE A 6 7.94 3.06 -3.84
CA PHE A 6 8.92 2.01 -4.05
C PHE A 6 9.61 2.21 -5.39
N THR A 7 10.91 1.93 -5.46
CA THR A 7 11.65 1.80 -6.72
C THR A 7 11.66 0.33 -7.11
N LEU A 8 11.24 0.02 -8.33
CA LEU A 8 11.25 -1.35 -8.85
C LEU A 8 12.69 -1.81 -9.07
N ALA A 9 13.02 -3.01 -8.58
CA ALA A 9 14.30 -3.64 -8.84
C ALA A 9 14.35 -4.25 -10.24
N ASP A 10 13.22 -4.80 -10.71
CA ASP A 10 13.08 -5.53 -11.96
C ASP A 10 11.87 -5.04 -12.76
N ASP A 11 11.83 -5.39 -14.06
CA ASP A 11 10.69 -5.11 -14.94
C ASP A 11 9.46 -5.93 -14.53
N ILE A 12 8.27 -5.31 -14.54
CA ILE A 12 6.99 -6.01 -14.35
C ILE A 12 6.30 -6.20 -15.70
N ARG A 13 6.23 -7.45 -16.17
CA ARG A 13 5.68 -7.77 -17.48
C ARG A 13 4.15 -7.85 -17.46
N ARG A 14 3.51 -7.21 -18.45
CA ARG A 14 2.05 -7.08 -18.72
C ARG A 14 1.21 -8.36 -18.81
N ALA A 15 1.78 -9.56 -18.65
CA ALA A 15 1.05 -10.81 -18.94
C ALA A 15 1.41 -12.00 -18.05
N SER A 16 2.30 -11.82 -17.07
CA SER A 16 2.65 -12.91 -16.16
C SER A 16 1.74 -12.85 -14.93
N PRO A 17 1.23 -14.00 -14.45
CA PRO A 17 0.73 -14.06 -13.09
C PRO A 17 1.84 -13.54 -12.17
N LEU A 18 1.54 -12.49 -11.42
CA LEU A 18 2.43 -11.96 -10.41
C LEU A 18 1.76 -12.12 -9.05
N GLN A 19 2.57 -12.44 -8.05
CA GLN A 19 2.18 -12.33 -6.66
C GLN A 19 2.87 -11.10 -6.10
N ALA A 20 2.12 -10.20 -5.49
CA ALA A 20 2.66 -9.03 -4.83
C ALA A 20 2.14 -8.93 -3.40
N ARG A 21 3.06 -8.71 -2.46
CA ARG A 21 2.76 -8.59 -1.03
C ARG A 21 3.35 -7.29 -0.50
N LEU A 22 2.51 -6.52 0.16
CA LEU A 22 2.94 -5.33 0.90
C LEU A 22 3.05 -5.69 2.39
N LYS A 23 4.22 -5.43 2.97
CA LYS A 23 4.52 -5.63 4.38
C LYS A 23 4.75 -4.30 5.06
N ILE A 24 4.04 -4.06 6.17
CA ILE A 24 4.09 -2.81 6.92
C ILE A 24 4.25 -3.12 8.40
N TRP A 25 5.29 -2.57 9.02
CA TRP A 25 5.50 -2.72 10.45
C TRP A 25 4.47 -1.91 11.24
N GLY A 26 3.72 -2.58 12.11
CA GLY A 26 2.78 -1.91 13.00
C GLY A 26 3.44 -1.56 14.34
N VAL A 27 3.14 -0.38 14.87
CA VAL A 27 3.69 0.08 16.16
C VAL A 27 2.60 0.31 17.20
N ALA A 28 1.49 0.93 16.79
CA ALA A 28 0.41 1.22 17.71
C ALA A 28 -0.93 1.26 16.99
N SER A 29 -2.00 1.29 17.78
CA SER A 29 -3.35 1.55 17.32
C SER A 29 -4.11 2.35 18.37
N SER A 30 -4.97 3.26 17.93
CA SER A 30 -5.84 4.07 18.78
C SER A 30 -7.29 3.93 18.34
N ASN A 31 -8.18 3.61 19.27
CA ASN A 31 -9.61 3.32 18.99
C ASN A 31 -9.84 2.27 17.90
N TRP A 32 -8.83 1.45 17.58
CA TRP A 32 -8.93 0.44 16.53
C TRP A 32 -9.69 -0.79 17.02
N SER A 33 -10.61 -1.29 16.19
CA SER A 33 -11.39 -2.49 16.47
C SER A 33 -11.14 -3.49 15.35
N SER A 34 -10.55 -4.64 15.70
CA SER A 34 -10.23 -5.71 14.76
C SER A 34 -11.45 -6.33 14.08
N ASP A 35 -12.65 -6.09 14.60
CA ASP A 35 -13.88 -6.66 14.07
C ASP A 35 -14.60 -5.70 13.12
N ARG A 36 -14.32 -4.39 13.23
CA ARG A 36 -15.07 -3.33 12.56
C ARG A 36 -14.23 -2.57 11.53
N HIS A 37 -12.96 -2.34 11.84
CA HIS A 37 -12.13 -1.44 11.04
C HIS A 37 -11.30 -2.20 10.01
N ALA A 38 -11.20 -1.64 8.82
CA ALA A 38 -10.35 -2.13 7.75
C ALA A 38 -9.56 -0.97 7.15
N LEU A 39 -8.60 -1.31 6.31
CA LEU A 39 -7.84 -0.35 5.53
C LEU A 39 -8.22 -0.46 4.05
N LEU A 40 -8.04 0.63 3.32
CA LEU A 40 -8.08 0.65 1.85
C LEU A 40 -6.66 0.87 1.36
N VAL A 41 -6.20 0.04 0.43
CA VAL A 41 -4.92 0.20 -0.28
C VAL A 41 -5.22 0.58 -1.72
N LEU A 42 -4.61 1.65 -2.20
CA LEU A 42 -4.81 2.19 -3.53
C LEU A 42 -3.46 2.23 -4.25
N VAL A 43 -3.49 2.04 -5.56
CA VAL A 43 -2.32 2.26 -6.43
C VAL A 43 -2.54 3.49 -7.30
N GLU A 44 -1.51 4.33 -7.38
CA GLU A 44 -1.53 5.53 -8.22
C GLU A 44 -1.52 5.19 -9.71
N ASP A 45 -2.29 5.92 -10.51
CA ASP A 45 -2.36 5.79 -11.96
C ASP A 45 -1.17 6.50 -12.64
N SER A 46 0.01 5.87 -12.59
CA SER A 46 1.24 6.42 -13.15
C SER A 46 2.24 5.35 -13.60
N ALA A 47 2.91 5.59 -14.74
CA ALA A 47 4.03 4.76 -15.19
C ALA A 47 5.30 4.94 -14.33
N ASN A 48 5.41 6.07 -13.62
CA ASN A 48 6.53 6.38 -12.74
C ASN A 48 6.08 7.45 -11.73
N ALA A 49 5.68 7.02 -10.54
CA ALA A 49 5.09 7.89 -9.54
C ALA A 49 6.08 9.01 -9.11
N PRO A 50 5.62 10.29 -9.06
CA PRO A 50 6.42 11.38 -8.54
C PRO A 50 6.73 11.19 -7.05
N VAL A 51 7.69 11.96 -6.54
CA VAL A 51 7.97 11.96 -5.10
C VAL A 51 6.84 12.69 -4.38
N THR A 52 6.32 12.07 -3.32
CA THR A 52 5.32 12.67 -2.44
C THR A 52 5.98 13.08 -1.13
N THR A 53 6.00 14.38 -0.85
CA THR A 53 6.52 14.92 0.42
C THR A 53 5.43 15.48 1.33
N ASP A 54 4.19 15.54 0.84
CA ASP A 54 3.09 16.25 1.50
C ASP A 54 1.76 15.49 1.33
N PRO A 55 0.96 15.30 2.39
CA PRO A 55 -0.37 14.68 2.33
C PRO A 55 -1.37 15.35 1.38
N SER A 56 -1.18 16.61 0.99
CA SER A 56 -2.03 17.32 0.02
C SER A 56 -1.99 16.74 -1.39
N HIS A 57 -1.03 15.87 -1.69
CA HIS A 57 -0.98 15.08 -2.93
C HIS A 57 -1.86 13.82 -2.88
N SER A 58 -2.57 13.58 -1.78
CA SER A 58 -3.38 12.38 -1.64
C SER A 58 -4.48 12.31 -2.71
N PRO A 59 -4.85 11.11 -3.19
CA PRO A 59 -5.76 10.94 -4.33
C PRO A 59 -7.17 11.50 -4.12
N ASP A 60 -7.57 11.73 -2.87
CA ASP A 60 -8.83 12.35 -2.46
C ASP A 60 -8.80 13.89 -2.54
N LYS A 61 -7.66 14.51 -2.89
CA LYS A 61 -7.52 15.95 -3.09
C LYS A 61 -7.56 16.32 -4.57
N PRO A 62 -8.06 17.52 -4.94
CA PRO A 62 -8.08 17.96 -6.33
C PRO A 62 -6.71 18.00 -7.02
N SER A 63 -5.65 18.22 -6.25
CA SER A 63 -4.25 18.25 -6.71
C SER A 63 -3.57 16.89 -6.73
N GLY A 64 -4.21 15.85 -6.18
CA GLY A 64 -3.64 14.51 -6.11
C GLY A 64 -3.66 13.79 -7.45
N VAL A 65 -2.72 12.86 -7.62
CA VAL A 65 -2.75 11.94 -8.76
C VAL A 65 -3.89 10.94 -8.53
N LYS A 66 -4.62 10.62 -9.60
CA LYS A 66 -5.72 9.65 -9.54
C LYS A 66 -5.20 8.26 -9.18
N THR A 67 -6.08 7.44 -8.62
CA THR A 67 -5.80 6.03 -8.36
C THR A 67 -6.39 5.17 -9.46
N LEU A 68 -5.64 4.15 -9.86
CA LEU A 68 -6.06 3.21 -10.89
C LEU A 68 -6.99 2.14 -10.32
N GLN A 69 -6.73 1.69 -9.10
CA GLN A 69 -7.51 0.68 -8.40
C GLN A 69 -7.40 0.84 -6.89
N GLU A 70 -8.41 0.37 -6.17
CA GLU A 70 -8.48 0.28 -4.71
C GLU A 70 -8.79 -1.18 -4.29
N LEU A 71 -8.21 -1.63 -3.17
CA LEU A 71 -8.54 -2.88 -2.51
C LEU A 71 -8.87 -2.61 -1.04
N ARG A 72 -9.77 -3.41 -0.48
CA ARG A 72 -10.08 -3.43 0.96
C ARG A 72 -9.27 -4.50 1.68
N TRP A 73 -8.65 -4.13 2.81
CA TRP A 73 -7.77 -4.96 3.62
C TRP A 73 -8.28 -5.07 5.07
N PRO A 74 -8.71 -6.27 5.51
CA PRO A 74 -8.95 -7.48 4.72
C PRO A 74 -10.12 -7.33 3.74
N ALA A 75 -10.28 -8.28 2.81
CA ALA A 75 -11.35 -8.25 1.81
C ALA A 75 -12.76 -8.27 2.44
N SER A 76 -12.91 -8.84 3.64
CA SER A 76 -14.13 -8.84 4.44
C SER A 76 -13.81 -8.83 5.94
N GLY A 77 -14.77 -8.40 6.78
CA GLY A 77 -14.56 -8.29 8.23
C GLY A 77 -13.63 -7.14 8.63
N GLY A 78 -13.09 -7.16 9.84
CA GLY A 78 -12.10 -6.18 10.30
C GLY A 78 -10.66 -6.71 10.26
N LEU A 79 -9.70 -5.79 10.35
CA LEU A 79 -8.27 -6.06 10.33
C LEU A 79 -7.74 -6.22 11.76
N GLY A 80 -7.25 -7.41 12.07
CA GLY A 80 -6.40 -7.63 13.24
C GLY A 80 -5.04 -6.97 13.05
N TRP A 81 -4.91 -5.70 13.44
CA TRP A 81 -3.66 -4.97 13.36
C TRP A 81 -2.66 -5.49 14.40
N LYS A 82 -1.52 -5.98 13.93
CA LYS A 82 -0.42 -6.45 14.80
C LYS A 82 0.50 -5.28 15.13
N THR A 83 0.81 -5.12 16.41
CA THR A 83 1.84 -4.22 16.92
C THR A 83 3.15 -4.97 17.12
N ASP A 84 4.26 -4.31 16.86
CA ASP A 84 5.62 -4.88 16.91
C ASP A 84 5.81 -6.13 16.02
N ASP A 85 5.09 -6.15 14.90
CA ASP A 85 5.20 -7.18 13.86
C ASP A 85 4.86 -6.59 12.48
N TYR A 86 5.19 -7.34 11.43
CA TYR A 86 4.74 -7.04 10.07
C TYR A 86 3.27 -7.43 9.88
N ASN A 87 2.51 -6.47 9.34
CA ASN A 87 1.18 -6.66 8.79
C ASN A 87 1.31 -6.84 7.28
N GLU A 88 0.74 -7.92 6.74
CA GLU A 88 0.87 -8.27 5.33
C GLU A 88 -0.47 -8.17 4.60
N VAL A 89 -0.43 -7.69 3.35
CA VAL A 89 -1.57 -7.64 2.45
C VAL A 89 -1.18 -8.04 1.05
N ASP A 90 -2.01 -8.88 0.43
CA ASP A 90 -1.92 -9.21 -0.99
C ASP A 90 -2.36 -7.99 -1.82
N VAL A 91 -1.42 -7.45 -2.60
CA VAL A 91 -1.64 -6.30 -3.50
C VAL A 91 -1.49 -6.72 -4.97
N SER A 92 -1.51 -8.02 -5.27
CA SER A 92 -1.29 -8.57 -6.61
C SER A 92 -2.22 -7.93 -7.64
N ALA A 93 -3.51 -7.78 -7.31
CA ALA A 93 -4.49 -7.17 -8.21
C ALA A 93 -4.13 -5.71 -8.56
N LEU A 94 -3.66 -4.92 -7.58
CA LEU A 94 -3.26 -3.52 -7.80
C LEU A 94 -2.03 -3.42 -8.70
N ILE A 95 -0.99 -4.20 -8.38
CA ILE A 95 0.26 -4.20 -9.17
C ILE A 95 0.00 -4.73 -10.58
N PHE A 96 -0.85 -5.74 -10.72
CA PHE A 96 -1.26 -6.27 -12.01
C PHE A 96 -2.03 -5.23 -12.85
N ALA A 97 -2.96 -4.49 -12.25
CA ALA A 97 -3.65 -3.40 -12.95
C ALA A 97 -2.67 -2.32 -13.44
N LEU A 98 -1.72 -1.92 -12.59
CA LEU A 98 -0.70 -0.95 -12.96
C LEU A 98 0.20 -1.45 -14.09
N ALA A 99 0.66 -2.69 -14.01
CA ALA A 99 1.45 -3.33 -15.04
C ALA A 99 0.69 -3.44 -16.36
N ASN A 100 -0.62 -3.69 -16.34
CA ASN A 100 -1.43 -3.73 -17.57
C ASN A 100 -1.55 -2.36 -18.25
N ALA A 101 -1.67 -1.29 -17.45
CA ALA A 101 -1.75 0.07 -17.95
C ALA A 101 -0.41 0.57 -18.52
N TYR A 102 0.70 0.25 -17.84
CA TYR A 102 2.01 0.88 -18.09
C TYR A 102 3.14 -0.11 -18.35
N ASP A 103 4.19 0.36 -19.02
CA ASP A 103 5.43 -0.43 -19.18
C ASP A 103 6.31 -0.17 -17.96
N LEU A 104 6.14 -0.99 -16.91
CA LEU A 104 6.83 -0.82 -15.63
C LEU A 104 8.22 -1.47 -15.70
N ARG A 105 9.25 -0.63 -15.82
CA ARG A 105 10.65 -1.06 -15.92
C ARG A 105 11.38 -0.98 -14.59
N ALA A 106 12.47 -1.71 -14.47
CA ALA A 106 13.45 -1.53 -13.40
C ALA A 106 13.83 -0.05 -13.25
N GLY A 107 13.87 0.45 -12.01
CA GLY A 107 14.10 1.85 -11.67
C GLY A 107 12.86 2.76 -11.75
N ALA A 108 11.73 2.29 -12.31
CA ALA A 108 10.47 3.01 -12.22
C ALA A 108 9.95 3.00 -10.78
N HIS A 109 9.05 3.95 -10.47
CA HIS A 109 8.52 4.10 -9.13
C HIS A 109 7.02 3.81 -9.07
N VAL A 110 6.64 3.03 -8.06
CA VAL A 110 5.25 2.68 -7.75
C VAL A 110 4.87 3.37 -6.46
N GLN A 111 3.68 3.99 -6.44
CA GLN A 111 3.15 4.61 -5.24
C GLN A 111 1.86 3.93 -4.79
N LEU A 112 1.86 3.48 -3.53
CA LEU A 112 0.72 2.92 -2.84
C LEU A 112 0.25 3.88 -1.76
N TRP A 113 -1.06 4.06 -1.67
CA TRP A 113 -1.73 4.90 -0.67
C TRP A 113 -2.59 4.04 0.24
N ILE A 114 -2.57 4.32 1.53
CA ILE A 114 -3.32 3.56 2.53
C ILE A 114 -4.10 4.50 3.43
N ARG A 115 -5.37 4.18 3.66
CA ARG A 115 -6.26 4.90 4.58
C ARG A 115 -7.20 3.95 5.31
N GLY A 116 -7.89 4.45 6.32
CA GLY A 116 -9.02 3.75 6.92
C GLY A 116 -10.19 3.60 5.94
N ASP A 117 -10.88 2.47 6.04
CA ASP A 117 -12.20 2.23 5.45
C ASP A 117 -13.27 2.84 6.36
N PHE A 118 -13.50 4.15 6.24
CA PHE A 118 -14.30 4.92 7.19
C PHE A 118 -15.80 4.61 7.07
N SER A 119 -16.41 4.00 8.10
CA SER A 119 -17.87 3.91 8.20
C SER A 119 -18.50 4.68 9.37
N THR A 120 -17.91 4.82 10.57
CA THR A 120 -18.58 5.61 11.63
C THR A 120 -17.72 6.22 12.77
N GLU A 121 -16.45 5.85 12.97
CA GLU A 121 -15.66 6.30 14.14
C GLU A 121 -14.21 6.69 13.76
N SER A 122 -13.60 7.63 14.50
CA SER A 122 -12.18 7.97 14.34
C SER A 122 -11.30 6.89 14.98
N ALA A 123 -10.58 6.15 14.14
CA ALA A 123 -9.65 5.11 14.56
C ALA A 123 -8.37 5.16 13.74
N GLU A 124 -7.26 4.77 14.35
CA GLU A 124 -5.92 4.94 13.78
C GLU A 124 -5.05 3.71 14.02
N VAL A 125 -4.17 3.46 13.05
CA VAL A 125 -3.01 2.57 13.17
C VAL A 125 -1.76 3.36 12.86
N ALA A 126 -0.65 3.01 13.52
CA ALA A 126 0.62 3.71 13.39
C ALA A 126 1.72 2.76 12.89
N THR A 127 2.57 3.31 12.01
CA THR A 127 3.68 2.60 11.34
C THR A 127 5.01 3.36 11.45
N LEU A 128 5.05 4.40 12.29
CA LEU A 128 6.25 5.22 12.52
C LEU A 128 7.40 4.36 13.08
N PRO A 129 8.67 4.81 12.97
CA PRO A 129 9.78 4.05 13.52
C PRO A 129 9.56 3.79 15.03
N PRO A 130 9.81 2.56 15.51
CA PRO A 130 9.79 2.27 16.94
C PRO A 130 10.72 3.20 17.72
N SER A 131 10.41 3.39 19.01
CA SER A 131 11.16 4.27 19.93
C SER A 131 12.61 3.85 20.16
N ASP A 132 12.95 2.61 19.79
CA ASP A 132 14.32 2.07 19.82
C ASP A 132 15.21 2.59 18.67
N GLY A 133 14.66 3.40 17.76
CA GLY A 133 15.36 3.98 16.63
C GLY A 133 15.62 3.02 15.47
N SER A 134 15.13 1.77 15.55
CA SER A 134 15.24 0.82 14.44
C SER A 134 14.25 1.18 13.33
N TYR A 135 14.75 1.52 12.14
CA TYR A 135 13.87 1.80 11.01
C TYR A 135 13.38 0.50 10.39
N ARG A 136 12.07 0.26 10.43
CA ARG A 136 11.43 -0.86 9.73
C ARG A 136 10.76 -0.33 8.47
N SER A 137 11.49 -0.37 7.35
CA SER A 137 10.96 0.04 6.06
C SER A 137 9.77 -0.84 5.66
N PRO A 138 8.69 -0.26 5.14
CA PRO A 138 7.70 -1.00 4.37
C PRO A 138 8.38 -1.72 3.20
N VAL A 139 7.90 -2.91 2.87
CA VAL A 139 8.46 -3.73 1.80
C VAL A 139 7.34 -4.11 0.83
N LEU A 140 7.58 -3.89 -0.47
CA LEU A 140 6.75 -4.42 -1.54
C LEU A 140 7.53 -5.56 -2.20
N GLU A 141 7.11 -6.79 -1.94
CA GLU A 141 7.65 -7.99 -2.56
C GLU A 141 6.82 -8.32 -3.81
N ILE A 142 7.47 -8.55 -4.94
CA ILE A 142 6.82 -8.92 -6.20
C ILE A 142 7.53 -10.16 -6.73
N ASP A 143 6.82 -11.28 -6.72
CA ASP A 143 7.27 -12.55 -7.22
C ASP A 143 6.62 -12.79 -8.59
N HIS A 144 7.44 -12.99 -9.61
CA HIS A 144 6.96 -13.50 -10.90
C HIS A 144 6.67 -14.99 -10.73
N CYS A 145 5.42 -15.41 -10.90
CA CYS A 145 5.13 -16.83 -10.98
C CYS A 145 5.86 -17.39 -12.20
N ALA A 146 6.58 -18.50 -12.02
CA ALA A 146 7.12 -19.25 -13.15
C ALA A 146 5.95 -19.64 -14.07
N PRO A 147 6.14 -19.57 -15.40
CA PRO A 147 5.11 -19.96 -16.37
C PRO A 147 4.73 -21.44 -16.26
#